data_AF-A0A7S1Y4H7-F1
#
_entry.id   AF-A0A7S1Y4H7-F1
#
_cell.length_a   1.000
_cell.length_b   1.000
_cell.length_c   1.000
_cell.angle_alpha   90.00
_cell.angle_beta   90.00
_cell.angle_gamma   90.00
#
_symmetry.space_group_name_H-M   'P 1'
#
loop_
_entity.id
_entity.type
_entity.pdbx_description
1 polymer ?
#
loop_
_entity_poly.entity_id
_entity_poly.type
_entity_poly.pdbx_seq_one_letter_code
_entity_poly.pdbx_strand_id
1 'polypeptide(L)'
;EREARETCLKMKEFKAEGSLNLAKPHWQYILNMLGRSEDPLVLSGEAMNETKHMNDPMIRGSSAQQMVLIYQKFRLARLLGSYELAEQQATILAKQHKGYPVKVGFVVYDIKFNLALLWYHCARESTRRRQRRKYLSKARGEVKFMKSMREKGCP
;
A
#
# COMPACT_ATOMS: atom_id res chain seq x y z
N GLU A 1 10.01 18.07 -3.68
CA GLU A 1 9.58 18.31 -5.07
C GLU A 1 10.76 18.23 -6.04
N ARG A 2 11.79 19.08 -5.91
CA ARG A 2 13.02 19.02 -6.73
C ARG A 2 13.68 17.64 -6.75
N GLU A 3 13.87 17.01 -5.59
CA GLU A 3 14.50 15.68 -5.49
C GLU A 3 13.70 14.55 -6.17
N ALA A 4 12.36 14.60 -6.07
CA ALA A 4 11.49 13.63 -6.74
C ALA A 4 11.58 13.77 -8.27
N ARG A 5 11.65 15.01 -8.78
CA ARG A 5 11.86 15.30 -10.20
C ARG A 5 13.23 14.82 -10.69
N GLU A 6 14.29 15.16 -9.97
CA GLU A 6 15.66 14.75 -10.33
C GLU A 6 15.84 13.23 -10.31
N THR A 7 15.23 12.54 -9.35
CA THR A 7 15.24 11.08 -9.28
C THR A 7 14.50 10.46 -10.46
N CYS A 8 13.31 10.97 -10.80
CA CYS A 8 12.54 10.50 -11.95
C CYS A 8 13.27 10.72 -13.28
N LEU A 9 13.96 11.86 -13.44
CA LEU A 9 14.75 12.18 -14.63
C LEU A 9 15.93 11.23 -14.78
N LYS A 10 16.73 11.05 -13.72
CA LYS A 10 17.84 10.08 -13.73
C LYS A 10 17.38 8.67 -14.05
N MET A 11 16.28 8.20 -13.46
CA MET A 11 15.74 6.86 -13.74
C MET A 11 15.30 6.67 -15.20
N LYS A 12 14.80 7.72 -15.85
CA LYS A 12 14.49 7.71 -17.29
C LYS A 12 15.77 7.64 -18.12
N GLU A 13 16.79 8.43 -17.78
CA GLU A 13 18.09 8.43 -18.45
C GLU A 13 18.76 7.04 -18.40
N PHE A 14 18.62 6.31 -17.29
CA PHE A 14 19.14 4.95 -17.13
C PHE A 14 18.26 3.85 -17.77
N LYS A 15 17.21 4.19 -18.53
CA LYS A 15 16.24 3.22 -19.10
C LYS A 15 15.63 2.27 -18.04
N ALA A 16 15.51 2.73 -16.79
CA ALA A 16 15.02 1.94 -15.66
C ALA A 16 13.49 2.01 -15.53
N GLU A 17 12.77 1.78 -16.62
CA GLU A 17 11.31 2.00 -16.72
C GLU A 17 10.51 1.15 -15.73
N GLY A 18 10.93 -0.09 -15.50
CA GLY A 18 10.34 -0.96 -14.48
C GLY A 18 10.47 -0.41 -13.06
N SER A 19 11.67 0.06 -12.70
CA SER A 19 11.94 0.67 -11.38
C SER A 19 11.21 2.00 -11.21
N LEU A 20 11.16 2.82 -12.26
CA LEU A 20 10.42 4.07 -12.27
C LEU A 20 8.92 3.84 -12.04
N ASN A 21 8.35 2.82 -12.68
CA ASN A 21 6.93 2.49 -12.51
C ASN A 21 6.59 1.98 -11.10
N LEU A 22 7.54 1.39 -10.38
CA LEU A 22 7.40 1.06 -8.95
C LEU A 22 7.57 2.29 -8.04
N ALA A 23 8.40 3.26 -8.44
CA ALA A 23 8.69 4.46 -7.65
C ALA A 23 7.59 5.52 -7.75
N LYS A 24 6.94 5.67 -8.92
CA LYS A 24 5.89 6.68 -9.15
C LYS A 24 4.75 6.67 -8.11
N PRO A 25 4.13 5.52 -7.75
CA PRO A 25 3.09 5.51 -6.71
C PRO A 25 3.61 5.99 -5.36
N HIS A 26 4.87 5.67 -5.02
CA HIS A 26 5.48 6.07 -3.75
C HIS A 26 5.75 7.58 -3.71
N TRP A 27 6.24 8.16 -4.80
CA TRP A 27 6.42 9.61 -4.88
C TRP A 27 5.10 10.35 -4.83
N GLN A 28 4.08 9.87 -5.55
CA GLN A 28 2.76 10.49 -5.49
C GLN A 28 2.15 10.38 -4.08
N TYR A 29 2.34 9.25 -3.39
CA TYR A 29 1.98 9.11 -1.98
C TYR A 29 2.61 10.19 -1.09
N ILE A 30 3.92 10.43 -1.24
CA ILE A 30 4.63 11.48 -0.46
C ILE A 30 4.07 12.85 -0.81
N LEU A 31 3.86 13.15 -2.08
CA LEU A 31 3.29 14.43 -2.52
C LEU A 31 1.88 14.66 -1.95
N ASN A 32 1.04 13.63 -1.95
CA ASN A 32 -0.30 13.70 -1.32
C ASN A 32 -0.20 14.00 0.17
N MET A 33 0.71 13.33 0.90
CA MET A 33 0.95 13.58 2.33
C MET A 33 1.47 14.99 2.61
N LEU A 34 2.14 15.63 1.65
CA LEU A 34 2.60 17.02 1.71
C LEU A 34 1.55 18.04 1.27
N GLY A 35 0.30 17.62 1.04
CA GLY A 35 -0.78 18.51 0.61
C GLY A 35 -0.65 18.99 -0.83
N ARG A 36 0.06 18.25 -1.69
CA ARG A 36 0.30 18.60 -3.10
C ARG A 36 -0.68 17.94 -4.08
N SER A 37 -1.76 17.35 -3.58
CA SER A 37 -2.86 16.79 -4.39
C SER A 37 -4.18 17.43 -3.96
N GLU A 38 -5.08 17.64 -4.91
CA GLU A 38 -6.45 18.11 -4.66
C GLU A 38 -7.24 17.09 -3.82
N ASP A 39 -7.11 15.81 -4.18
CA ASP A 39 -7.63 14.69 -3.40
C ASP A 39 -6.44 13.86 -2.87
N PRO A 40 -6.18 13.88 -1.54
CA PRO A 40 -5.08 13.13 -0.96
C PRO A 40 -5.33 11.61 -0.94
N LEU A 41 -6.54 11.12 -1.21
CA LEU A 41 -6.89 9.70 -1.28
C LEU A 41 -6.69 9.08 -2.66
N VAL A 42 -6.54 9.91 -3.69
CA VAL A 42 -6.29 9.46 -5.07
C VAL A 42 -4.83 9.66 -5.40
N LEU A 43 -4.17 8.63 -5.95
CA LEU A 43 -2.79 8.75 -6.42
C LEU A 43 -2.75 9.45 -7.78
N SER A 44 -3.19 10.69 -7.80
CA SER A 44 -3.22 11.58 -8.96
C SER A 44 -2.43 12.85 -8.66
N GLY A 45 -1.66 13.30 -9.64
CA GLY A 45 -0.90 14.54 -9.55
C GLY A 45 0.35 14.48 -10.41
N GLU A 46 1.36 15.21 -9.97
CA GLU A 46 2.57 15.45 -10.73
C GLU A 46 3.38 14.18 -11.05
N ALA A 47 3.44 13.24 -10.11
CA ALA A 47 4.23 12.02 -10.26
C ALA A 47 3.47 10.90 -10.97
N MET A 48 2.13 10.87 -10.85
CA MET A 48 1.30 9.79 -11.38
C MET A 48 -0.13 10.25 -11.67
N ASN A 49 -0.77 9.64 -12.67
CA ASN A 49 -2.22 9.61 -12.81
C ASN A 49 -2.70 8.16 -12.68
N GLU A 50 -3.44 7.85 -11.61
CA GLU A 50 -3.93 6.50 -11.28
C GLU A 50 -4.64 5.82 -12.46
N THR A 51 -5.61 6.50 -13.08
CA THR A 51 -6.40 5.95 -14.19
C THR A 51 -5.53 5.63 -15.40
N LYS A 52 -4.62 6.53 -15.77
CA LYS A 52 -3.66 6.30 -16.86
C LYS A 52 -2.71 5.15 -16.54
N HIS A 53 -2.25 5.08 -15.29
CA HIS A 53 -1.33 4.04 -14.84
C HIS A 53 -1.97 2.65 -14.81
N MET A 54 -3.24 2.54 -14.40
CA MET A 54 -3.98 1.28 -14.39
C MET A 54 -4.35 0.78 -15.80
N ASN A 55 -4.45 1.70 -16.76
CA ASN A 55 -4.75 1.38 -18.16
C ASN A 55 -3.49 1.10 -19.01
N ASP A 56 -2.30 1.30 -18.46
CA ASP A 56 -1.04 1.01 -19.15
C ASP A 56 -0.87 -0.52 -19.35
N PRO A 57 -0.72 -1.01 -20.59
CA PRO A 57 -0.57 -2.44 -20.88
C PRO A 57 0.60 -3.12 -20.14
N MET A 58 1.71 -2.40 -19.91
CA MET A 58 2.86 -2.93 -19.17
C MET A 58 2.56 -3.15 -17.68
N ILE A 59 1.57 -2.42 -17.16
CA ILE A 59 1.22 -2.36 -15.74
C ILE A 59 0.01 -3.24 -15.46
N ARG A 60 -0.93 -3.30 -16.41
CA ARG A 60 -2.08 -4.20 -16.38
C ARG A 60 -1.65 -5.67 -16.29
N GLY A 61 -0.48 -6.02 -16.83
CA GLY A 61 0.13 -7.35 -16.71
C GLY A 61 1.05 -7.56 -15.50
N SER A 62 1.41 -6.51 -14.76
CA SER A 62 2.39 -6.57 -13.66
C SER A 62 1.72 -6.60 -12.28
N SER A 63 1.74 -7.76 -11.64
CA SER A 63 1.22 -7.94 -10.27
C SER A 63 2.00 -7.11 -9.23
N ALA A 64 3.27 -6.82 -9.49
CA ALA A 64 4.14 -5.99 -8.65
C ALA A 64 3.62 -4.57 -8.50
N GLN A 65 3.41 -3.92 -9.65
CA GLN A 65 3.10 -2.49 -9.73
C GLN A 65 1.70 -2.22 -9.21
N GLN A 66 0.74 -3.10 -9.55
CA GLN A 66 -0.60 -3.05 -8.99
C GLN A 66 -0.59 -3.16 -7.47
N MET A 67 0.20 -4.09 -6.91
CA MET A 67 0.33 -4.24 -5.47
C MET A 67 0.86 -2.96 -4.81
N VAL A 68 1.91 -2.35 -5.37
CA VAL A 68 2.46 -1.09 -4.84
C VAL A 68 1.39 0.01 -4.85
N LEU A 69 0.66 0.17 -5.95
CA LEU A 69 -0.41 1.17 -6.05
C LEU A 69 -1.49 0.94 -5.00
N ILE A 70 -2.03 -0.27 -4.92
CA ILE A 70 -3.07 -0.64 -3.94
C ILE A 70 -2.55 -0.42 -2.52
N TYR A 71 -1.28 -0.74 -2.26
CA TYR A 71 -0.67 -0.56 -0.95
C TYR A 71 -0.54 0.93 -0.57
N GLN A 72 -0.09 1.79 -1.48
CA GLN A 72 -0.01 3.22 -1.20
C GLN A 72 -1.41 3.83 -0.97
N LYS A 73 -2.43 3.42 -1.75
CA LYS A 73 -3.82 3.84 -1.53
C LYS A 73 -4.34 3.40 -0.17
N PHE A 74 -4.09 2.15 0.20
CA PHE A 74 -4.42 1.62 1.51
C PHE A 74 -3.79 2.45 2.64
N ARG A 75 -2.52 2.81 2.52
CA ARG A 75 -1.82 3.65 3.51
C ARG A 75 -2.44 5.03 3.63
N LEU A 76 -2.73 5.72 2.51
CA LEU A 76 -3.39 7.03 2.53
C LEU A 76 -4.75 6.96 3.19
N ALA A 77 -5.59 6.01 2.75
CA ALA A 77 -6.92 5.83 3.31
C ALA A 77 -6.89 5.56 4.81
N ARG A 78 -5.94 4.74 5.29
CA ARG A 78 -5.77 4.48 6.73
C ARG A 78 -5.32 5.73 7.49
N LEU A 79 -4.33 6.46 6.99
CA LEU A 79 -3.76 7.63 7.66
C LEU A 79 -4.74 8.80 7.73
N LEU A 80 -5.57 8.96 6.71
CA LEU A 80 -6.56 10.04 6.61
C LEU A 80 -7.93 9.67 7.21
N GLY A 81 -8.04 8.50 7.84
CA GLY A 81 -9.26 8.07 8.53
C GLY A 81 -10.38 7.54 7.61
N SER A 82 -10.13 7.37 6.32
CA SER A 82 -11.06 6.72 5.38
C SER A 82 -11.02 5.20 5.50
N TYR A 83 -11.42 4.67 6.67
CA TYR A 83 -11.24 3.26 7.01
C TYR A 83 -12.05 2.28 6.16
N GLU A 84 -13.20 2.68 5.62
CA GLU A 84 -13.97 1.84 4.67
C GLU A 84 -13.18 1.59 3.39
N LEU A 85 -12.60 2.66 2.82
CA LEU A 85 -11.71 2.56 1.67
C LEU A 85 -10.47 1.73 2.02
N ALA A 86 -9.88 1.94 3.20
CA ALA A 86 -8.75 1.13 3.65
C ALA A 86 -9.10 -0.36 3.75
N GLU A 87 -10.28 -0.73 4.24
CA GLU A 87 -10.76 -2.12 4.30
C GLU A 87 -10.98 -2.72 2.89
N GLN A 88 -11.51 -1.94 1.95
CA GLN A 88 -11.64 -2.37 0.56
C GLN A 88 -10.27 -2.66 -0.06
N GLN A 89 -9.31 -1.75 0.07
CA GLN A 89 -7.96 -1.93 -0.45
C GLN A 89 -7.24 -3.11 0.25
N ALA A 90 -7.40 -3.26 1.57
CA ALA A 90 -6.88 -4.41 2.32
C ALA A 90 -7.41 -5.75 1.81
N THR A 91 -8.68 -5.81 1.42
CA THR A 91 -9.30 -7.00 0.83
C THR A 91 -8.70 -7.33 -0.53
N ILE A 92 -8.40 -6.32 -1.35
CA ILE A 92 -7.74 -6.49 -2.64
C ILE A 92 -6.29 -6.97 -2.43
N LEU A 93 -5.54 -6.36 -1.50
CA LEU A 93 -4.18 -6.78 -1.14
C LEU A 93 -4.14 -8.25 -0.72
N ALA A 94 -5.07 -8.69 0.12
CA ALA A 94 -5.15 -10.07 0.59
C ALA A 94 -5.37 -11.08 -0.55
N LYS A 95 -6.09 -10.68 -1.62
CA LYS A 95 -6.29 -11.52 -2.81
C LYS A 95 -5.04 -11.58 -3.67
N GLN A 96 -4.37 -10.45 -3.90
CA GLN A 96 -3.20 -10.37 -4.77
C GLN A 96 -1.91 -10.94 -4.13
N HIS A 97 -1.81 -10.93 -2.80
CA HIS A 97 -0.61 -11.41 -2.08
C HIS A 97 -0.43 -12.94 -2.14
N LYS A 98 -1.40 -13.72 -2.63
CA LYS A 98 -1.29 -15.20 -2.70
C LYS A 98 -0.18 -15.72 -3.61
N GLY A 99 0.40 -14.88 -4.48
CA GLY A 99 1.44 -15.28 -5.44
C GLY A 99 2.80 -14.59 -5.28
N TYR A 100 2.98 -13.73 -4.26
CA TYR A 100 4.20 -12.93 -4.14
C TYR A 100 5.24 -13.60 -3.23
N PRO A 101 6.48 -13.83 -3.69
CA PRO A 101 7.50 -14.45 -2.87
C PRO A 101 7.86 -13.54 -1.69
N VAL A 102 7.88 -14.13 -0.49
CA VAL A 102 8.15 -13.54 0.84
C VAL A 102 9.56 -12.91 0.95
N LYS A 103 10.33 -12.84 -0.13
CA LYS A 103 11.71 -12.32 -0.16
C LYS A 103 11.83 -10.80 0.06
N VAL A 104 10.71 -10.08 0.17
CA VAL A 104 10.68 -8.64 0.49
C VAL A 104 10.22 -8.43 1.94
N GLY A 105 11.01 -8.93 2.90
CA GLY A 105 10.64 -8.99 4.32
C GLY A 105 10.08 -7.66 4.86
N PHE A 106 10.76 -6.54 4.58
CA PHE A 106 10.33 -5.22 5.05
C PHE A 106 8.96 -4.79 4.51
N VAL A 107 8.68 -4.99 3.21
CA VAL A 107 7.40 -4.58 2.60
C VAL A 107 6.27 -5.44 3.12
N VAL A 108 6.50 -6.76 3.25
CA VAL A 108 5.51 -7.68 3.81
C VAL A 108 5.24 -7.31 5.28
N TYR A 109 6.28 -7.00 6.06
CA TYR A 109 6.12 -6.55 7.43
C TYR A 109 5.28 -5.28 7.53
N ASP A 110 5.61 -4.25 6.73
CA ASP A 110 4.90 -2.96 6.73
C ASP A 110 3.42 -3.15 6.33
N ILE A 111 3.13 -3.99 5.33
CA ILE A 111 1.74 -4.37 4.98
C ILE A 111 1.04 -4.98 6.19
N LYS A 112 1.65 -5.97 6.84
CA LYS A 112 1.06 -6.70 7.97
C LYS A 112 0.82 -5.80 9.18
N PHE A 113 1.76 -4.90 9.45
CA PHE A 113 1.65 -3.91 10.51
C PHE A 113 0.46 -2.97 10.27
N ASN A 114 0.36 -2.39 9.07
CA ASN A 114 -0.74 -1.49 8.74
C ASN A 114 -2.10 -2.22 8.72
N LEU A 115 -2.15 -3.49 8.27
CA LEU A 115 -3.35 -4.31 8.34
C LEU A 115 -3.79 -4.56 9.79
N ALA A 116 -2.85 -4.89 10.67
CA ALA A 116 -3.14 -5.06 12.10
C ALA A 116 -3.76 -3.79 12.69
N LEU A 117 -3.18 -2.62 12.41
CA LEU A 117 -3.71 -1.34 12.87
C LEU A 117 -5.12 -1.06 12.34
N LEU A 118 -5.36 -1.29 11.05
CA LEU A 118 -6.69 -1.16 10.46
C LEU A 118 -7.70 -2.06 11.19
N TRP A 119 -7.38 -3.34 11.39
CA TRP A 119 -8.29 -4.27 12.03
C TRP A 119 -8.55 -3.93 13.50
N TYR A 120 -7.54 -3.45 14.24
CA TYR A 120 -7.76 -2.92 15.59
C TYR A 120 -8.70 -1.72 15.58
N HIS A 121 -8.53 -0.80 14.63
CA HIS A 121 -9.43 0.34 14.48
C HIS A 121 -10.87 -0.11 14.18
N CYS A 122 -11.08 -0.94 13.15
CA CYS A 122 -12.41 -1.46 12.81
C CYS A 122 -13.04 -2.22 13.99
N ALA A 123 -12.25 -2.94 14.78
CA ALA A 123 -12.73 -3.59 16.00
C ALA A 123 -13.18 -2.58 17.06
N ARG A 124 -12.45 -1.48 17.24
CA ARG A 124 -12.79 -0.41 18.20
C ARG A 124 -14.12 0.24 17.84
N GLU A 125 -14.31 0.62 16.59
CA GLU A 125 -15.51 1.30 16.08
C GLU A 125 -16.73 0.36 15.95
N SER A 126 -16.51 -0.96 15.91
CA SER A 126 -17.62 -1.92 15.81
C SER A 126 -18.48 -1.96 17.07
N THR A 127 -19.74 -1.55 16.95
CA THR A 127 -20.78 -1.68 18.00
C THR A 127 -21.27 -3.13 18.17
N ARG A 128 -21.19 -3.94 17.11
CA ARG A 128 -21.66 -5.34 17.12
C ARG A 128 -20.57 -6.29 17.64
N ARG A 129 -20.84 -7.00 18.75
CA ARG A 129 -19.90 -7.95 19.39
C ARG A 129 -19.30 -8.98 18.43
N ARG A 130 -20.11 -9.57 17.54
CA ARG A 130 -19.66 -10.57 16.56
C ARG A 130 -18.66 -9.97 15.56
N GLN A 131 -18.94 -8.77 15.05
CA GLN A 131 -18.08 -8.09 14.10
C GLN A 131 -16.77 -7.63 14.75
N ARG A 132 -16.83 -7.05 15.95
CA ARG A 132 -15.66 -6.71 16.76
C ARG A 132 -14.74 -7.92 16.96
N ARG A 133 -15.29 -9.08 17.35
CA ARG A 133 -14.52 -10.33 17.51
C ARG A 133 -13.84 -10.78 16.22
N LYS A 134 -14.53 -10.67 15.08
CA LYS A 134 -13.97 -10.98 13.76
C LYS A 134 -12.76 -10.10 13.44
N TYR A 135 -12.87 -8.79 13.64
CA TYR A 135 -11.76 -7.86 13.41
C TYR A 135 -10.58 -8.11 14.36
N LEU A 136 -10.84 -8.34 15.66
CA LEU A 136 -9.79 -8.69 16.62
C LEU A 136 -9.07 -9.99 16.24
N SER A 137 -9.78 -10.99 15.73
CA SER A 137 -9.18 -12.23 15.25
C SER A 137 -8.24 -11.98 14.07
N LYS A 138 -8.67 -11.18 13.08
CA LYS A 138 -7.81 -10.75 11.96
C LYS A 138 -6.57 -10.02 12.46
N ALA A 139 -6.73 -9.00 13.31
CA ALA A 139 -5.64 -8.20 13.85
C ALA A 139 -4.58 -9.08 14.55
N ARG A 140 -5.03 -9.99 15.41
CA ARG A 140 -4.15 -10.96 16.10
C ARG A 140 -3.46 -11.91 15.14
N GLY A 141 -4.13 -12.32 14.07
CA GLY A 141 -3.54 -13.12 13.00
C GLY A 141 -2.35 -12.42 12.34
N GLU A 142 -2.50 -11.14 11.98
CA GLU A 142 -1.40 -10.36 11.39
C GLU A 142 -0.25 -10.16 12.39
N VAL A 143 -0.54 -9.87 13.66
CA VAL A 143 0.47 -9.76 14.72
C VAL A 143 1.24 -11.07 14.92
N LYS A 144 0.54 -12.21 14.93
CA LYS A 144 1.17 -13.54 15.05
C LYS A 144 2.09 -13.81 13.85
N PHE A 145 1.67 -13.42 12.64
CA PHE A 145 2.49 -13.55 11.45
C PHE A 145 3.77 -12.70 11.55
N MET A 146 3.67 -11.43 11.95
CA MET A 146 4.84 -10.56 12.13
C MET A 146 5.82 -11.10 13.18
N LYS A 147 5.32 -11.63 14.31
CA LYS A 147 6.16 -12.30 15.31
C LYS A 147 6.92 -13.48 14.70
N SER A 148 6.24 -14.31 13.90
CA SER A 148 6.88 -15.44 13.24
C SER A 148 7.94 -15.04 12.20
N MET A 149 7.80 -13.89 11.55
CA MET A 149 8.83 -13.35 10.65
C MET A 149 10.07 -12.93 11.42
N ARG A 150 9.89 -12.22 12.53
CA ARG A 150 10.97 -11.77 13.41
C ARG A 150 11.75 -12.96 13.98
N GLU A 151 11.05 -14.00 14.41
CA GLU A 151 11.66 -15.24 14.92
C GLU A 151 12.50 -15.98 13.85
N LYS A 152 12.17 -15.80 12.57
CA LYS A 152 12.89 -16.39 11.42
C LYS A 152 14.03 -15.50 10.89
N GLY A 153 14.36 -14.41 11.57
CA GLY A 153 15.42 -13.48 11.16
C GLY A 153 15.06 -12.62 9.95
N CYS A 154 13.79 -12.56 9.55
CA CYS A 154 13.31 -11.49 8.67
C CYS A 154 13.08 -10.23 9.53
N PRO A 155 13.58 -9.04 9.11
CA PRO A 155 13.31 -7.77 9.79
C PRO A 155 11.81 -7.55 10.06
#